data_AF-A0AAZ1XK76-F1
#
_entry.id   AF-A0AAZ1XK76-F1
#
_cell.length_a   1.000
_cell.length_b   1.000
_cell.length_c   1.000
_cell.angle_alpha   90.00
_cell.angle_beta   90.00
_cell.angle_gamma   90.00
#
_symmetry.space_group_name_H-M   'P 1'
#
loop_
_entity.id
_entity.type
_entity.pdbx_description
1 polymer ?
#
loop_
_entity_poly.entity_id
_entity_poly.type
_entity_poly.pdbx_seq_one_letter_code
_entity_poly.pdbx_strand_id
1 'polypeptide(L)'
;MREIVHLQAGQCGNQIGAKFWEVISDEHGIDPTGTYHGDSDLQLDRINVYYNEASGGKYVPRAVLVDLEPGTMDSVRSGPFGQVFRPDNFVFGQSGAGNNWAKGHYTEGAELVDSVLDVVRKEAESCDCLQGFQLTHSLGGGTGSGMGTLLISKIREEYPDRIMNTFSVVPSPKVSDTVVEPYNATLSVHQLVENTDETYCIDNEALYDICLKMAATFIGNSTAIQELFKRISEQFTAMFRRKAFLHWYTGEGMDEMEFTEAESNMNDLVSEYQQYQDATAEEEGEFEEEGEEDLA
;
A
#
# COMPACT_ATOMS: atom_id res chain seq x y z
N MET A 1 -22.84 10.18 -0.53
CA MET A 1 -21.82 9.85 0.47
C MET A 1 -20.52 9.52 -0.26
N ARG A 2 -19.38 9.41 0.40
CA ARG A 2 -18.07 9.29 -0.29
C ARG A 2 -17.28 8.22 0.45
N GLU A 3 -17.41 6.97 0.03
CA GLU A 3 -16.87 5.80 0.75
C GLU A 3 -15.47 5.42 0.26
N ILE A 4 -14.63 4.93 1.16
CA ILE A 4 -13.29 4.41 0.87
C ILE A 4 -13.22 2.97 1.35
N VAL A 5 -12.83 2.06 0.45
CA VAL A 5 -12.54 0.66 0.81
C VAL A 5 -11.07 0.59 1.22
N HIS A 6 -10.82 0.21 2.47
CA HIS A 6 -9.47 0.02 2.97
C HIS A 6 -9.02 -1.43 2.78
N LEU A 7 -7.81 -1.62 2.29
CA LEU A 7 -7.15 -2.91 2.19
C LEU A 7 -5.87 -2.89 3.01
N GLN A 8 -5.58 -3.99 3.70
CA GLN A 8 -4.32 -4.16 4.40
C GLN A 8 -3.71 -5.51 4.05
N ALA A 9 -2.49 -5.50 3.48
CA ALA A 9 -1.84 -6.68 2.92
C ALA A 9 -0.52 -7.02 3.62
N GLY A 10 -0.38 -8.28 4.01
CA GLY A 10 0.81 -8.83 4.67
C GLY A 10 0.98 -8.36 6.12
N GLN A 11 2.01 -8.88 6.79
CA GLN A 11 2.25 -8.62 8.21
C GLN A 11 2.35 -7.11 8.55
N CYS A 12 3.17 -6.35 7.80
CA CYS A 12 3.34 -4.92 8.06
C CYS A 12 2.06 -4.14 7.79
N GLY A 13 1.41 -4.38 6.65
CA GLY A 13 0.15 -3.74 6.28
C GLY A 13 -0.94 -3.97 7.32
N ASN A 14 -1.08 -5.20 7.82
CA ASN A 14 -2.05 -5.52 8.86
C ASN A 14 -1.74 -4.85 10.21
N GLN A 15 -0.47 -4.69 10.59
CA GLN A 15 -0.10 -4.00 11.83
C GLN A 15 -0.37 -2.50 11.76
N ILE A 16 0.03 -1.84 10.67
CA ILE A 16 -0.21 -0.39 10.50
C ILE A 16 -1.69 -0.11 10.27
N GLY A 17 -2.39 -0.98 9.52
CA GLY A 17 -3.84 -0.90 9.31
C GLY A 17 -4.60 -1.07 10.63
N ALA A 18 -4.26 -2.06 11.46
CA ALA A 18 -4.86 -2.21 12.78
C ALA A 18 -4.66 -0.96 13.65
N LYS A 19 -3.47 -0.36 13.64
CA LYS A 19 -3.20 0.89 14.37
C LYS A 19 -3.96 2.09 13.80
N PHE A 20 -4.09 2.18 12.48
CA PHE A 20 -4.93 3.17 11.84
C PHE A 20 -6.38 3.07 12.33
N TRP A 21 -6.96 1.87 12.32
CA TRP A 21 -8.32 1.63 12.82
C TRP A 21 -8.48 1.91 14.31
N GLU A 22 -7.49 1.60 15.15
CA GLU A 22 -7.50 1.97 16.57
C GLU A 22 -7.58 3.48 16.76
N VAL A 23 -6.73 4.23 16.06
CA VAL A 23 -6.62 5.69 16.20
C VAL A 23 -7.88 6.38 15.69
N ILE A 24 -8.33 6.07 14.47
CA ILE A 24 -9.52 6.75 13.93
C ILE A 24 -10.80 6.33 14.67
N SER A 25 -10.87 5.11 15.22
CA SER A 25 -12.02 4.71 16.05
C SER A 25 -12.08 5.54 17.33
N ASP A 26 -10.93 5.79 17.97
CA ASP A 26 -10.86 6.66 19.15
C ASP A 26 -11.25 8.11 18.80
N GLU A 27 -10.75 8.65 17.68
CA GLU A 27 -11.11 10.00 17.20
C GLU A 27 -12.61 10.15 16.92
N HIS A 28 -13.22 9.09 16.35
CA HIS A 28 -14.65 9.03 16.06
C HIS A 28 -15.51 8.58 17.25
N GLY A 29 -14.91 8.27 18.41
CA GLY A 29 -15.63 7.81 19.60
C GLY A 29 -16.31 6.44 19.43
N ILE A 30 -15.77 5.58 18.57
CA ILE A 30 -16.24 4.21 18.34
C ILE A 30 -15.48 3.26 19.26
N ASP A 31 -16.21 2.46 20.04
CA ASP A 31 -15.61 1.46 20.91
C ASP A 31 -15.24 0.16 20.14
N PRO A 32 -14.51 -0.79 20.76
CA PRO A 32 -14.19 -2.07 20.15
C PRO A 32 -15.38 -2.95 19.75
N THR A 33 -16.60 -2.63 20.20
CA THR A 33 -17.83 -3.34 19.84
C THR A 33 -18.53 -2.73 18.63
N GLY A 34 -17.99 -1.62 18.11
CA GLY A 34 -18.56 -0.82 17.03
C GLY A 34 -19.63 0.17 17.50
N THR A 35 -19.78 0.39 18.80
CA THR A 35 -20.81 1.29 19.34
C THR A 35 -20.25 2.70 19.51
N TYR A 36 -21.02 3.71 19.09
CA TYR A 36 -20.65 5.12 19.28
C TYR A 36 -20.89 5.58 20.72
N HIS A 37 -19.83 6.10 21.33
CA HIS A 37 -19.79 6.69 22.67
C HIS A 37 -19.15 8.09 22.67
N GLY A 38 -19.14 8.76 21.51
CA GLY A 38 -18.58 10.09 21.36
C GLY A 38 -19.42 11.20 22.01
N ASP A 39 -18.84 12.39 22.08
CA ASP A 39 -19.38 13.58 22.72
C ASP A 39 -19.65 14.74 21.75
N SER A 40 -19.31 14.57 20.47
CA SER A 40 -19.39 15.60 19.44
C SER A 40 -20.05 15.11 18.16
N ASP A 41 -21.05 15.86 17.67
CA ASP A 41 -21.74 15.57 16.40
C ASP A 41 -20.78 15.54 15.19
N LEU A 42 -19.64 16.24 15.28
CA LEU A 42 -18.62 16.25 14.22
C LEU A 42 -17.98 14.87 14.01
N GLN A 43 -17.99 14.01 15.03
CA GLN A 43 -17.45 12.66 14.92
C GLN A 43 -18.30 11.77 14.02
N LEU A 44 -19.60 12.08 13.85
CA LEU A 44 -20.49 11.29 13.02
C LEU A 44 -20.72 11.87 11.62
N ASP A 45 -20.40 13.14 11.38
CA ASP A 45 -20.70 13.84 10.11
C ASP A 45 -20.13 13.12 8.86
N ARG A 46 -18.98 12.48 8.99
CA ARG A 46 -18.31 11.74 7.89
C ARG A 46 -17.88 10.32 8.25
N ILE A 47 -18.53 9.72 9.26
CA ILE A 47 -18.19 8.36 9.70
C ILE A 47 -18.37 7.32 8.59
N ASN A 48 -19.34 7.55 7.70
CA ASN A 48 -19.68 6.70 6.56
C ASN A 48 -18.55 6.59 5.51
N VAL A 49 -17.52 7.44 5.58
CA VAL A 49 -16.36 7.36 4.68
C VAL A 49 -15.61 6.04 4.89
N TYR A 50 -15.37 5.69 6.16
CA TYR A 50 -14.59 4.51 6.54
C TYR A 50 -15.43 3.39 7.18
N TYR A 51 -16.61 3.69 7.71
CA TYR A 51 -17.46 2.71 8.39
C TYR A 51 -18.76 2.44 7.64
N ASN A 52 -19.17 1.19 7.65
CA ASN A 52 -20.53 0.75 7.35
C ASN A 52 -21.41 0.88 8.60
N GLU A 53 -22.59 1.46 8.48
CA GLU A 53 -23.60 1.45 9.53
C GLU A 53 -24.41 0.14 9.46
N ALA A 54 -24.22 -0.73 10.44
CA ALA A 54 -24.97 -1.97 10.61
C ALA A 54 -26.18 -1.78 11.53
N SER A 55 -27.13 -2.72 11.47
CA SER A 55 -28.32 -2.71 12.31
C SER A 55 -27.97 -2.61 13.79
N GLY A 56 -28.66 -1.71 14.51
CA GLY A 56 -28.43 -1.48 15.94
C GLY A 56 -27.41 -0.38 16.26
N GLY A 57 -27.11 0.50 15.30
CA GLY A 57 -26.20 1.63 15.51
C GLY A 57 -24.74 1.21 15.67
N LYS A 58 -24.38 0.09 15.03
CA LYS A 58 -23.02 -0.44 15.05
C LYS A 58 -22.26 0.00 13.81
N TYR A 59 -21.06 0.53 14.01
CA TYR A 59 -20.15 0.94 12.95
C TYR A 59 -19.11 -0.15 12.72
N VAL A 60 -19.06 -0.67 11.49
CA VAL A 60 -18.14 -1.74 11.08
C VAL A 60 -17.17 -1.16 10.06
N PRO A 61 -15.83 -1.24 10.27
CA PRO A 61 -14.85 -0.80 9.30
C PRO A 61 -15.08 -1.40 7.91
N ARG A 62 -14.99 -0.57 6.87
CA ARG A 62 -14.90 -1.00 5.47
C ARG A 62 -13.46 -1.42 5.16
N ALA A 63 -13.01 -2.47 5.82
CA ALA A 63 -11.65 -2.99 5.74
C ALA A 63 -11.63 -4.43 5.22
N VAL A 64 -10.65 -4.74 4.36
CA VAL A 64 -10.32 -6.07 3.88
C VAL A 64 -8.92 -6.43 4.36
N LEU A 65 -8.82 -7.53 5.11
CA LEU A 65 -7.58 -7.97 5.74
C LEU A 65 -7.02 -9.16 4.97
N VAL A 66 -5.82 -9.00 4.43
CA VAL A 66 -5.20 -9.98 3.53
C VAL A 66 -3.83 -10.37 4.04
N ASP A 67 -3.57 -11.67 4.17
CA ASP A 67 -2.20 -12.17 4.37
C ASP A 67 -2.10 -13.62 3.88
N LEU A 68 -0.96 -13.99 3.32
CA LEU A 68 -0.68 -15.36 2.93
C LEU A 68 -0.37 -16.24 4.15
N GLU A 69 -0.02 -15.61 5.28
CA GLU A 69 0.21 -16.30 6.55
C GLU A 69 -0.98 -16.18 7.52
N PRO A 70 -1.46 -17.28 8.11
CA PRO A 70 -2.58 -17.25 9.05
C PRO A 70 -2.24 -16.57 10.38
N GLY A 71 -0.98 -16.59 10.81
CA GLY A 71 -0.56 -16.10 12.14
C GLY A 71 -0.80 -14.59 12.36
N THR A 72 -0.74 -13.80 11.29
CA THR A 72 -1.04 -12.36 11.35
C THR A 72 -2.50 -12.12 11.71
N MET A 73 -3.43 -12.94 11.20
CA MET A 73 -4.87 -12.76 11.41
C MET A 73 -5.28 -13.02 12.86
N ASP A 74 -4.68 -14.01 13.51
CA ASP A 74 -4.90 -14.27 14.94
C ASP A 74 -4.40 -13.10 15.80
N SER A 75 -3.30 -12.49 15.40
CA SER A 75 -2.73 -11.32 16.08
C SER A 75 -3.64 -10.09 15.95
N VAL A 76 -4.21 -9.84 14.76
CA VAL A 76 -5.16 -8.73 14.56
C VAL A 76 -6.46 -8.99 15.32
N ARG A 77 -6.99 -10.21 15.25
CA ARG A 77 -8.25 -10.57 15.93
C ARG A 77 -8.16 -10.50 17.45
N SER A 78 -7.00 -10.82 18.02
CA SER A 78 -6.71 -10.68 19.45
C SER A 78 -6.35 -9.25 19.87
N GLY A 79 -6.17 -8.34 18.90
CA GLY A 79 -5.94 -6.93 19.15
C GLY A 79 -7.15 -6.21 19.75
N PRO A 80 -6.97 -4.98 20.27
CA PRO A 80 -8.01 -4.26 21.00
C PRO A 80 -9.29 -4.05 20.19
N PHE A 81 -9.15 -3.74 18.89
CA PHE A 81 -10.25 -3.53 17.95
C PHE A 81 -10.46 -4.72 17.00
N GLY A 82 -9.84 -5.88 17.26
CA GLY A 82 -9.90 -7.03 16.35
C GLY A 82 -11.29 -7.60 16.10
N GLN A 83 -12.23 -7.37 17.04
CA GLN A 83 -13.60 -7.87 16.96
C GLN A 83 -14.55 -6.97 16.16
N VAL A 84 -14.12 -5.75 15.82
CA VAL A 84 -14.96 -4.80 15.08
C VAL A 84 -14.97 -5.10 13.57
N PHE A 85 -13.93 -5.77 13.08
CA PHE A 85 -13.83 -6.18 11.68
C PHE A 85 -14.83 -7.28 11.34
N ARG A 86 -15.37 -7.23 10.11
CA ARG A 86 -16.27 -8.27 9.61
C ARG A 86 -15.49 -9.58 9.44
N PRO A 87 -15.91 -10.71 10.04
CA PRO A 87 -15.20 -11.98 9.94
C PRO A 87 -15.03 -12.49 8.49
N ASP A 88 -16.00 -12.19 7.62
CA ASP A 88 -15.97 -12.53 6.20
C ASP A 88 -14.89 -11.76 5.42
N ASN A 89 -14.37 -10.65 5.97
CA ASN A 89 -13.38 -9.81 5.30
C ASN A 89 -11.93 -10.22 5.62
N PHE A 90 -11.75 -11.31 6.36
CA PHE A 90 -10.44 -11.92 6.60
C PHE A 90 -10.16 -12.94 5.51
N VAL A 91 -9.25 -12.61 4.60
CA VAL A 91 -8.83 -13.49 3.51
C VAL A 91 -7.38 -13.87 3.74
N PHE A 92 -7.13 -15.16 4.01
CA PHE A 92 -5.78 -15.60 4.30
C PHE A 92 -5.42 -16.95 3.68
N GLY A 93 -4.13 -17.07 3.35
CA GLY A 93 -3.53 -18.29 2.82
C GLY A 93 -3.11 -19.28 3.90
N GLN A 94 -2.49 -20.38 3.46
CA GLN A 94 -1.88 -21.38 4.35
C GLN A 94 -0.35 -21.31 4.36
N SER A 95 0.25 -20.62 3.37
CA SER A 95 1.66 -20.62 3.04
C SER A 95 2.13 -19.19 2.88
N GLY A 96 3.16 -18.78 3.60
CA GLY A 96 3.70 -17.43 3.52
C GLY A 96 4.58 -17.21 2.29
N ALA A 97 4.67 -15.95 1.84
CA ALA A 97 5.54 -15.58 0.73
C ALA A 97 7.04 -15.64 1.08
N GLY A 98 7.41 -15.70 2.37
CA GLY A 98 8.81 -15.87 2.80
C GLY A 98 9.76 -14.77 2.30
N ASN A 99 9.31 -13.52 2.29
CA ASN A 99 10.04 -12.36 1.74
C ASN A 99 10.42 -12.48 0.25
N ASN A 100 9.64 -13.25 -0.52
CA ASN A 100 9.81 -13.36 -1.95
C ASN A 100 8.64 -12.68 -2.68
N TRP A 101 8.94 -11.58 -3.39
CA TRP A 101 7.95 -10.86 -4.20
C TRP A 101 7.30 -11.74 -5.26
N ALA A 102 8.08 -12.59 -5.96
CA ALA A 102 7.56 -13.44 -7.02
C ALA A 102 6.55 -14.47 -6.48
N LYS A 103 6.71 -14.94 -5.25
CA LYS A 103 5.69 -15.79 -4.60
C LYS A 103 4.38 -15.06 -4.36
N GLY A 104 4.48 -13.82 -3.88
CA GLY A 104 3.31 -12.97 -3.68
C GLY A 104 2.62 -12.59 -4.98
N HIS A 105 3.37 -12.43 -6.07
CA HIS A 105 2.82 -11.93 -7.33
C HIS A 105 2.38 -13.04 -8.31
N TYR A 106 3.14 -14.12 -8.43
CA TYR A 106 2.95 -15.14 -9.47
C TYR A 106 2.43 -16.48 -8.97
N THR A 107 2.69 -16.85 -7.71
CA THR A 107 2.32 -18.18 -7.18
C THR A 107 1.24 -18.09 -6.11
N GLU A 108 1.62 -18.14 -4.83
CA GLU A 108 0.67 -18.20 -3.70
C GLU A 108 -0.31 -17.03 -3.68
N GLY A 109 0.15 -15.81 -4.00
CA GLY A 109 -0.74 -14.64 -4.03
C GLY A 109 -1.68 -14.63 -5.23
N ALA A 110 -1.28 -15.20 -6.37
CA ALA A 110 -2.14 -15.34 -7.53
C ALA A 110 -3.27 -16.36 -7.30
N GLU A 111 -3.05 -17.37 -6.46
CA GLU A 111 -4.13 -18.30 -6.07
C GLU A 111 -5.15 -17.66 -5.13
N LEU A 112 -4.72 -16.71 -4.27
CA LEU A 112 -5.59 -16.07 -3.28
C LEU A 112 -6.28 -14.79 -3.79
N VAL A 113 -5.74 -14.15 -4.84
CA VAL A 113 -6.20 -12.82 -5.30
C VAL A 113 -7.69 -12.79 -5.65
N ASP A 114 -8.23 -13.82 -6.30
CA ASP A 114 -9.64 -13.87 -6.69
C ASP A 114 -10.57 -13.85 -5.47
N SER A 115 -10.18 -14.55 -4.40
CA SER A 115 -10.95 -14.56 -3.15
C SER A 115 -10.94 -13.18 -2.48
N VAL A 116 -9.84 -12.45 -2.58
CA VAL A 116 -9.75 -11.07 -2.07
C VAL A 116 -10.63 -10.14 -2.90
N LEU A 117 -10.56 -10.25 -4.24
CA LEU A 117 -11.35 -9.41 -5.16
C LEU A 117 -12.85 -9.61 -4.95
N ASP A 118 -13.31 -10.82 -4.66
CA ASP A 118 -14.72 -11.07 -4.34
C ASP A 118 -15.19 -10.31 -3.08
N VAL A 119 -14.35 -10.24 -2.04
CA VAL A 119 -14.64 -9.45 -0.83
C VAL A 119 -14.61 -7.96 -1.13
N VAL A 120 -13.60 -7.51 -1.89
CA VAL A 120 -13.47 -6.11 -2.32
C VAL A 120 -14.70 -5.69 -3.11
N ARG A 121 -15.16 -6.52 -4.05
CA ARG A 121 -16.38 -6.28 -4.84
C ARG A 121 -17.62 -6.20 -3.98
N LYS A 122 -17.78 -7.11 -3.01
CA LYS A 122 -18.90 -7.08 -2.05
C LYS A 122 -18.91 -5.78 -1.23
N GLU A 123 -17.75 -5.28 -0.81
CA GLU A 123 -17.66 -3.99 -0.12
C GLU A 123 -17.93 -2.81 -1.07
N ALA A 124 -17.38 -2.83 -2.28
CA ALA A 124 -17.57 -1.79 -3.29
C ALA A 124 -19.04 -1.66 -3.73
N GLU A 125 -19.75 -2.76 -3.93
CA GLU A 125 -21.18 -2.79 -4.29
C GLU A 125 -22.08 -2.27 -3.16
N SER A 126 -21.61 -2.32 -1.92
CA SER A 126 -22.34 -1.79 -0.76
C SER A 126 -22.17 -0.28 -0.55
N CYS A 127 -21.34 0.38 -1.36
CA CYS A 127 -21.12 1.83 -1.30
C CYS A 127 -22.16 2.58 -2.14
N ASP A 128 -22.63 3.74 -1.66
CA ASP A 128 -23.48 4.62 -2.46
C ASP A 128 -22.67 5.33 -3.55
N CYS A 129 -21.45 5.81 -3.21
CA CYS A 129 -20.53 6.42 -4.17
C CYS A 129 -19.08 6.20 -3.74
N LEU A 130 -18.55 5.05 -4.15
CA LEU A 130 -17.15 4.68 -3.95
C LEU A 130 -16.22 5.76 -4.51
N GLN A 131 -15.35 6.31 -3.65
CA GLN A 131 -14.27 7.20 -4.06
C GLN A 131 -13.10 6.42 -4.64
N GLY A 132 -12.71 5.35 -3.94
CA GLY A 132 -11.48 4.65 -4.22
C GLY A 132 -11.08 3.66 -3.15
N PHE A 133 -9.84 3.21 -3.29
CA PHE A 133 -9.23 2.18 -2.47
C PHE A 133 -8.00 2.74 -1.75
N GLN A 134 -7.80 2.30 -0.52
CA GLN A 134 -6.65 2.66 0.29
C GLN A 134 -5.92 1.39 0.72
N LEU A 135 -4.74 1.11 0.17
CA LEU A 135 -3.93 -0.05 0.55
C LEU A 135 -2.83 0.33 1.54
N THR A 136 -2.77 -0.35 2.69
CA THR A 136 -1.59 -0.33 3.57
C THR A 136 -0.76 -1.59 3.38
N HIS A 137 0.52 -1.45 3.04
CA HIS A 137 1.43 -2.57 2.79
C HIS A 137 2.91 -2.19 3.02
N SER A 138 3.80 -3.19 2.96
CA SER A 138 5.25 -2.95 2.92
C SER A 138 5.86 -3.37 1.59
N LEU A 139 6.83 -2.60 1.12
CA LEU A 139 7.52 -2.87 -0.14
C LEU A 139 8.64 -3.92 0.03
N GLY A 140 9.15 -4.10 1.25
CA GLY A 140 10.22 -5.06 1.54
C GLY A 140 9.76 -6.51 1.76
N GLY A 141 8.48 -6.74 2.05
CA GLY A 141 7.94 -8.08 2.32
C GLY A 141 7.82 -8.94 1.07
N GLY A 142 7.13 -10.09 1.16
CA GLY A 142 6.69 -10.88 -0.01
C GLY A 142 5.20 -10.71 -0.30
N THR A 143 4.37 -10.83 0.74
CA THR A 143 2.91 -10.66 0.62
C THR A 143 2.53 -9.20 0.37
N GLY A 144 2.97 -8.29 1.24
CA GLY A 144 2.62 -6.87 1.12
C GLY A 144 3.11 -6.26 -0.18
N SER A 145 4.26 -6.68 -0.68
CA SER A 145 4.88 -6.17 -1.89
C SER A 145 4.25 -6.82 -3.14
N GLY A 146 4.49 -8.12 -3.36
CA GLY A 146 4.08 -8.83 -4.58
C GLY A 146 2.58 -9.04 -4.70
N MET A 147 1.93 -9.54 -3.64
CA MET A 147 0.48 -9.71 -3.66
C MET A 147 -0.24 -8.35 -3.57
N GLY A 148 0.32 -7.39 -2.83
CA GLY A 148 -0.22 -6.03 -2.76
C GLY A 148 -0.23 -5.34 -4.12
N THR A 149 0.86 -5.41 -4.88
CA THR A 149 0.92 -4.82 -6.22
C THR A 149 0.06 -5.57 -7.24
N LEU A 150 -0.05 -6.90 -7.12
CA LEU A 150 -1.00 -7.68 -7.91
C LEU A 150 -2.44 -7.24 -7.66
N LEU A 151 -2.82 -7.05 -6.39
CA LEU A 151 -4.14 -6.55 -6.01
C LEU A 151 -4.41 -5.15 -6.58
N ILE A 152 -3.42 -4.26 -6.51
CA ILE A 152 -3.52 -2.92 -7.08
C ILE A 152 -3.82 -3.00 -8.59
N SER A 153 -3.04 -3.80 -9.34
CA SER A 153 -3.24 -3.97 -10.78
C SER A 153 -4.63 -4.52 -11.10
N LYS A 154 -5.10 -5.55 -10.38
CA LYS A 154 -6.44 -6.11 -10.57
C LYS A 154 -7.57 -5.16 -10.20
N ILE A 155 -7.41 -4.38 -9.13
CA ILE A 155 -8.39 -3.36 -8.77
C ILE A 155 -8.39 -2.24 -9.82
N ARG A 156 -7.25 -1.84 -10.38
CA ARG A 156 -7.17 -0.84 -11.44
C ARG A 156 -7.81 -1.32 -12.74
N GLU A 157 -7.67 -2.61 -13.07
CA GLU A 157 -8.38 -3.25 -14.19
C GLU A 157 -9.91 -3.23 -13.99
N GLU A 158 -10.40 -3.56 -12.79
CA GLU A 158 -11.84 -3.65 -12.50
C GLU A 158 -12.50 -2.28 -12.22
N TYR A 159 -11.75 -1.34 -11.64
CA TYR A 159 -12.21 -0.02 -11.20
C TYR A 159 -11.30 1.11 -11.72
N PRO A 160 -11.18 1.29 -13.05
CA PRO A 160 -10.25 2.27 -13.64
C PRO A 160 -10.58 3.73 -13.28
N ASP A 161 -11.86 4.05 -13.07
CA ASP A 161 -12.32 5.41 -12.75
C ASP A 161 -12.24 5.74 -11.25
N ARG A 162 -11.61 4.87 -10.44
CA ARG A 162 -11.53 5.01 -8.98
C ARG A 162 -10.10 5.28 -8.55
N ILE A 163 -9.99 6.14 -7.53
CA ILE A 163 -8.69 6.52 -6.98
C ILE A 163 -8.07 5.34 -6.25
N MET A 164 -6.80 5.07 -6.53
CA MET A 164 -5.99 4.08 -5.84
C MET A 164 -4.89 4.78 -5.03
N ASN A 165 -5.03 4.74 -3.70
CA ASN A 165 -4.08 5.32 -2.77
C ASN A 165 -3.35 4.24 -1.99
N THR A 166 -2.05 4.41 -1.77
CA THR A 166 -1.26 3.45 -0.97
C THR A 166 -0.49 4.13 0.15
N PHE A 167 -0.39 3.43 1.28
CA PHE A 167 0.53 3.72 2.38
C PHE A 167 1.62 2.66 2.33
N SER A 168 2.73 3.03 1.69
CA SER A 168 3.81 2.14 1.30
C SER A 168 4.98 2.26 2.27
N VAL A 169 5.18 1.24 3.10
CA VAL A 169 6.33 1.19 4.01
C VAL A 169 7.58 0.78 3.25
N VAL A 170 8.54 1.69 3.21
CA VAL A 170 9.81 1.54 2.52
C VAL A 170 10.81 0.82 3.43
N PRO A 171 11.51 -0.23 2.95
CA PRO A 171 12.47 -0.95 3.76
C PRO A 171 13.70 -0.10 4.11
N SER A 172 14.33 -0.43 5.24
CA SER A 172 15.60 0.17 5.67
C SER A 172 16.49 -0.89 6.34
N PRO A 173 17.79 -0.96 5.98
CA PRO A 173 18.75 -1.83 6.65
C PRO A 173 18.93 -1.55 8.15
N LYS A 174 18.48 -0.40 8.66
CA LYS A 174 18.52 -0.10 10.10
C LYS A 174 17.47 -0.89 10.89
N VAL A 175 16.39 -1.32 10.22
CA VAL A 175 15.21 -1.93 10.86
C VAL A 175 15.07 -3.41 10.51
N SER A 176 15.60 -3.84 9.35
CA SER A 176 15.53 -5.24 8.91
C SER A 176 16.89 -5.75 8.43
N ASP A 177 17.21 -6.98 8.81
CA ASP A 177 18.40 -7.73 8.39
C ASP A 177 18.20 -8.50 7.07
N THR A 178 17.01 -8.42 6.46
CA THR A 178 16.69 -9.16 5.24
C THR A 178 17.32 -8.51 4.02
N VAL A 179 18.25 -9.22 3.38
CA VAL A 179 19.03 -8.69 2.25
C VAL A 179 18.28 -8.59 0.92
N VAL A 180 17.11 -9.23 0.80
CA VAL A 180 16.31 -9.27 -0.44
C VAL A 180 15.23 -8.19 -0.52
N GLU A 181 15.05 -7.39 0.54
CA GLU A 181 14.06 -6.30 0.56
C GLU A 181 14.25 -5.26 -0.57
N PRO A 182 15.49 -4.90 -0.98
CA PRO A 182 15.68 -3.98 -2.10
C PRO A 182 15.11 -4.52 -3.42
N TYR A 183 15.18 -5.84 -3.66
CA TYR A 183 14.54 -6.45 -4.83
C TYR A 183 13.02 -6.31 -4.77
N ASN A 184 12.42 -6.70 -3.64
CA ASN A 184 10.98 -6.61 -3.46
C ASN A 184 10.48 -5.16 -3.61
N ALA A 185 11.25 -4.20 -3.09
CA ALA A 185 10.90 -2.79 -3.16
C ALA A 185 11.00 -2.23 -4.57
N THR A 186 12.09 -2.49 -5.30
CA THR A 186 12.23 -2.03 -6.69
C THR A 186 11.13 -2.59 -7.59
N LEU A 187 10.82 -3.88 -7.47
CA LEU A 187 9.73 -4.52 -8.22
C LEU A 187 8.36 -3.93 -7.89
N SER A 188 8.15 -3.60 -6.60
CA SER A 188 6.88 -2.99 -6.18
C SER A 188 6.75 -1.56 -6.65
N VAL A 189 7.80 -0.75 -6.58
CA VAL A 189 7.77 0.65 -7.03
C VAL A 189 7.47 0.73 -8.52
N HIS A 190 8.04 -0.15 -9.34
CA HIS A 190 7.69 -0.24 -10.76
C HIS A 190 6.18 -0.39 -10.96
N GLN A 191 5.53 -1.29 -10.20
CA GLN A 191 4.08 -1.47 -10.26
C GLN A 191 3.27 -0.30 -9.67
N LEU A 192 3.79 0.39 -8.65
CA LEU A 192 3.13 1.53 -8.01
C LEU A 192 3.08 2.75 -8.93
N VAL A 193 4.17 3.01 -9.67
CA VAL A 193 4.27 4.15 -10.60
C VAL A 193 3.18 4.09 -11.67
N GLU A 194 2.83 2.89 -12.15
CA GLU A 194 1.84 2.74 -13.22
C GLU A 194 0.40 2.65 -12.73
N ASN A 195 0.17 2.08 -11.54
CA ASN A 195 -1.17 1.65 -11.12
C ASN A 195 -1.75 2.42 -9.93
N THR A 196 -1.02 3.36 -9.33
CA THR A 196 -1.49 4.16 -8.18
C THR A 196 -1.58 5.64 -8.53
N ASP A 197 -2.62 6.30 -8.02
CA ASP A 197 -2.81 7.74 -8.20
C ASP A 197 -2.04 8.52 -7.12
N GLU A 198 -1.99 8.02 -5.89
CA GLU A 198 -1.17 8.58 -4.81
C GLU A 198 -0.50 7.49 -3.97
N THR A 199 0.80 7.66 -3.68
CA THR A 199 1.54 6.77 -2.79
C THR A 199 2.22 7.56 -1.67
N TYR A 200 1.82 7.29 -0.43
CA TYR A 200 2.47 7.80 0.77
C TYR A 200 3.66 6.91 1.13
N CYS A 201 4.87 7.41 0.87
CA CYS A 201 6.11 6.73 1.23
C CYS A 201 6.39 6.88 2.74
N ILE A 202 6.26 5.78 3.49
CA ILE A 202 6.58 5.72 4.92
C ILE A 202 7.97 5.10 5.06
N ASP A 203 8.99 5.92 5.25
CA ASP A 203 10.37 5.45 5.41
C ASP A 203 10.65 4.97 6.83
N ASN A 204 10.92 3.67 7.00
CA ASN A 204 11.32 3.09 8.27
C ASN A 204 12.63 3.70 8.82
N GLU A 205 13.52 4.18 7.96
CA GLU A 205 14.73 4.87 8.40
C GLU A 205 14.38 6.19 9.10
N ALA A 206 13.49 6.97 8.51
CA ALA A 206 13.02 8.22 9.07
C ALA A 206 12.22 7.98 10.37
N LEU A 207 11.37 6.95 10.41
CA LEU A 207 10.61 6.58 11.62
C LEU A 207 11.54 6.20 12.79
N TYR A 208 12.67 5.56 12.52
CA TYR A 208 13.65 5.22 13.55
C TYR A 208 14.37 6.47 14.10
N ASP A 209 14.68 7.43 13.22
CA ASP A 209 15.42 8.63 13.59
C ASP A 209 14.51 9.69 14.27
N ILE A 210 13.19 9.66 14.04
CA ILE A 210 12.23 10.62 14.61
C ILE A 210 11.74 10.16 15.99
N CYS A 211 12.24 10.84 17.04
CA CYS A 211 11.77 10.71 18.43
C CYS A 211 11.00 11.96 18.93
N LEU A 212 10.36 12.73 18.04
CA LEU A 212 9.72 14.00 18.38
C LEU A 212 8.19 13.91 18.39
N LYS A 213 7.56 14.46 19.44
CA LYS A 213 6.11 14.68 19.50
C LYS A 213 5.77 15.92 18.69
N MET A 214 5.16 15.75 17.52
CA MET A 214 4.61 16.83 16.69
C MET A 214 3.15 16.52 16.36
N ALA A 215 2.30 17.55 16.30
CA ALA A 215 0.86 17.45 16.07
C ALA A 215 0.41 18.12 14.75
N ALA A 216 1.35 18.32 13.81
CA ALA A 216 1.07 18.85 12.49
C ALA A 216 1.42 17.79 11.44
N THR A 217 0.49 17.52 10.53
CA THR A 217 0.71 16.61 9.40
C THR A 217 1.06 17.43 8.17
N PHE A 218 2.21 17.12 7.56
CA PHE A 218 2.65 17.73 6.30
C PHE A 218 2.61 16.67 5.20
N ILE A 219 1.95 16.99 4.10
CA ILE A 219 1.97 16.19 2.87
C ILE A 219 2.65 17.06 1.82
N GLY A 220 3.83 16.64 1.38
CA GLY A 220 4.62 17.38 0.39
C GLY A 220 5.00 16.49 -0.77
N ASN A 221 4.62 16.89 -1.98
CA ASN A 221 5.20 16.35 -3.20
C ASN A 221 6.48 17.15 -3.49
N SER A 222 7.63 16.55 -3.19
CA SER A 222 8.95 17.20 -3.26
C SER A 222 9.90 16.34 -4.07
N THR A 223 10.66 16.95 -4.97
CA THR A 223 11.70 16.28 -5.77
C THR A 223 12.78 15.64 -4.91
N ALA A 224 12.92 16.05 -3.65
CA ALA A 224 13.84 15.44 -2.68
C ALA A 224 13.52 13.95 -2.39
N ILE A 225 12.30 13.48 -2.70
CA ILE A 225 11.93 12.07 -2.57
C ILE A 225 12.83 11.15 -3.42
N GLN A 226 13.48 11.67 -4.46
CA GLN A 226 14.44 10.94 -5.27
C GLN A 226 15.58 10.31 -4.44
N GLU A 227 15.96 10.90 -3.29
CA GLU A 227 17.00 10.33 -2.42
C GLU A 227 16.60 8.96 -1.86
N LEU A 228 15.31 8.79 -1.55
CA LEU A 228 14.76 7.52 -1.10
C LEU A 228 14.88 6.45 -2.20
N PHE A 229 14.52 6.80 -3.43
CA PHE A 229 14.62 5.88 -4.57
C PHE A 229 16.07 5.56 -4.94
N LYS A 230 16.98 6.55 -4.90
CA LYS A 230 18.42 6.33 -5.10
C LYS A 230 18.98 5.34 -4.08
N ARG A 231 18.61 5.45 -2.80
CA ARG A 231 19.05 4.53 -1.74
C ARG A 231 18.64 3.07 -2.03
N ILE A 232 17.39 2.86 -2.45
CA ILE A 232 16.89 1.52 -2.81
C ILE A 232 17.60 1.00 -4.06
N SER A 233 17.73 1.85 -5.08
CA SER A 233 18.41 1.52 -6.35
C SER A 233 19.85 1.10 -6.12
N GLU A 234 20.63 1.83 -5.31
CA GLU A 234 22.03 1.46 -5.00
C GLU A 234 22.15 0.07 -4.35
N GLN A 235 21.26 -0.25 -3.41
CA GLN A 235 21.24 -1.55 -2.74
C GLN A 235 20.80 -2.66 -3.70
N PHE A 236 19.78 -2.39 -4.53
CA PHE A 236 19.32 -3.27 -5.60
C PHE A 236 20.47 -3.60 -6.56
N THR A 237 21.13 -2.59 -7.13
CA THR A 237 22.23 -2.77 -8.09
C THR A 237 23.40 -3.54 -7.47
N ALA A 238 23.73 -3.27 -6.20
CA ALA A 238 24.81 -3.98 -5.51
C ALA A 238 24.54 -5.49 -5.39
N MET A 239 23.28 -5.87 -5.15
CA MET A 239 22.84 -7.26 -5.08
C MET A 239 22.72 -7.89 -6.47
N PHE A 240 22.10 -7.18 -7.41
CA PHE A 240 21.80 -7.65 -8.76
C PHE A 240 23.06 -7.93 -9.57
N ARG A 241 24.09 -7.07 -9.45
CA ARG A 241 25.40 -7.29 -10.08
C ARG A 241 26.08 -8.59 -9.66
N ARG A 242 25.78 -9.09 -8.46
CA ARG A 242 26.31 -10.36 -7.93
C ARG A 242 25.38 -11.54 -8.20
N LYS A 243 24.21 -11.30 -8.81
CA LYS A 243 23.14 -12.28 -9.00
C LYS A 243 22.76 -13.00 -7.71
N ALA A 244 22.89 -12.31 -6.57
CA ALA A 244 22.62 -12.90 -5.26
C ALA A 244 21.10 -13.13 -5.13
N PHE A 245 20.71 -14.31 -4.67
CA PHE A 245 19.30 -14.72 -4.42
C PHE A 245 18.33 -14.68 -5.63
N LEU A 246 18.79 -14.37 -6.85
CA LEU A 246 17.92 -14.31 -8.04
C LEU A 246 17.16 -15.61 -8.30
N HIS A 247 17.79 -16.76 -8.07
CA HIS A 247 17.17 -18.07 -8.24
C HIS A 247 15.90 -18.30 -7.39
N TRP A 248 15.69 -17.52 -6.32
CA TRP A 248 14.45 -17.58 -5.54
C TRP A 248 13.29 -16.96 -6.30
N TYR A 249 13.53 -15.95 -7.13
CA TYR A 249 12.51 -15.27 -7.91
C TYR A 249 12.27 -16.00 -9.23
N THR A 250 13.34 -16.37 -9.93
CA THR A 250 13.22 -17.11 -11.20
C THR A 250 12.66 -18.52 -11.00
N GLY A 251 12.85 -19.10 -9.80
CA GLY A 251 12.24 -20.38 -9.43
C GLY A 251 10.71 -20.33 -9.32
N GLU A 252 10.13 -19.14 -9.17
CA GLU A 252 8.69 -18.90 -9.04
C GLU A 252 8.06 -18.40 -10.36
N GLY A 253 8.82 -18.41 -11.46
CA GLY A 253 8.32 -18.09 -12.80
C GLY A 253 8.70 -16.70 -13.34
N MET A 254 9.41 -15.90 -12.55
CA MET A 254 9.84 -14.55 -12.95
C MET A 254 11.06 -14.57 -13.89
N ASP A 255 11.10 -13.71 -14.92
CA ASP A 255 12.29 -13.57 -15.78
C ASP A 255 13.34 -12.63 -15.14
N GLU A 256 14.63 -12.86 -15.41
CA GLU A 256 15.70 -11.93 -15.05
C GLU A 256 15.54 -10.57 -15.79
N MET A 257 14.86 -10.56 -16.94
CA MET A 257 14.54 -9.34 -17.67
C MET A 257 13.65 -8.39 -16.86
N GLU A 258 12.69 -8.91 -16.09
CA GLU A 258 11.79 -8.10 -15.25
C GLU A 258 12.58 -7.32 -14.17
N PHE A 259 13.68 -7.87 -13.65
CA PHE A 259 14.58 -7.15 -12.75
C PHE A 259 15.24 -5.96 -13.44
N THR A 260 15.65 -6.15 -14.69
CA THR A 260 16.33 -5.11 -15.47
C THR A 260 15.35 -4.00 -15.84
N GLU A 261 14.11 -4.35 -16.18
CA GLU A 261 13.04 -3.40 -16.47
C GLU A 261 12.70 -2.56 -15.22
N ALA A 262 12.49 -3.21 -14.08
CA ALA A 262 12.22 -2.52 -12.83
C ALA A 262 13.39 -1.63 -12.36
N GLU A 263 14.64 -2.05 -12.56
CA GLU A 263 15.82 -1.20 -12.31
C GLU A 263 15.83 0.02 -13.24
N SER A 264 15.52 -0.17 -14.52
CA SER A 264 15.44 0.92 -15.49
C SER A 264 14.37 1.93 -15.08
N ASN A 265 13.14 1.47 -14.82
CA ASN A 265 12.05 2.38 -14.47
C ASN A 265 12.29 3.14 -13.18
N MET A 266 12.92 2.52 -12.18
CA MET A 266 13.34 3.22 -10.97
C MET A 266 14.33 4.35 -11.28
N ASN A 267 15.30 4.11 -12.17
CA ASN A 267 16.28 5.13 -12.56
C ASN A 267 15.66 6.22 -13.44
N ASP A 268 14.70 5.87 -14.28
CA ASP A 268 13.93 6.82 -15.09
C ASP A 268 13.12 7.75 -14.17
N LEU A 269 12.42 7.20 -13.17
CA LEU A 269 11.70 7.98 -12.16
C LEU A 269 12.62 8.96 -11.40
N VAL A 270 13.80 8.49 -11.00
CA VAL A 270 14.82 9.35 -10.36
C VAL A 270 15.26 10.48 -11.30
N SER A 271 15.40 10.18 -12.58
CA SER A 271 15.82 11.16 -13.60
C SER A 271 14.72 12.20 -13.85
N GLU A 272 13.46 11.81 -13.87
CA GLU A 272 12.31 12.73 -13.97
C GLU A 272 12.29 13.71 -12.79
N TYR A 273 12.43 13.23 -11.54
CA TYR A 273 12.51 14.11 -10.38
C TYR A 273 13.70 15.07 -10.44
N GLN A 274 14.85 14.59 -10.93
CA GLN A 274 16.04 15.42 -11.10
C GLN A 274 15.81 16.50 -12.17
N GLN A 275 15.16 16.16 -13.27
CA GLN A 275 14.81 17.11 -14.34
C GLN A 275 13.93 18.24 -13.81
N TYR A 276 12.85 17.93 -13.09
CA TYR A 276 12.00 18.97 -12.50
C TYR A 276 12.67 19.76 -11.38
N GLN A 277 13.66 19.19 -10.70
CA GLN A 277 14.43 19.90 -9.68
C GLN A 277 15.39 20.93 -10.27
N ASP A 278 15.98 20.61 -11.43
CA ASP A 278 16.92 21.47 -12.13
C ASP A 278 16.21 22.45 -13.09
N ALA A 279 14.93 22.20 -13.41
CA ALA A 279 14.10 23.08 -14.22
C ALA A 279 14.02 24.49 -13.61
N THR A 280 14.26 25.49 -14.44
CA THR A 280 14.13 26.89 -14.05
C THR A 280 12.82 27.47 -14.58
N ALA A 281 12.27 28.49 -13.94
CA ALA A 281 10.97 29.08 -14.31
C ALA A 281 10.89 29.66 -15.74
N GLU A 282 12.01 29.73 -16.49
CA GLU A 282 12.02 30.11 -17.91
C GLU A 282 11.76 28.93 -18.86
N GLU A 283 11.87 27.68 -18.39
CA GLU A 283 11.67 26.45 -19.17
C GLU A 283 10.27 25.81 -18.97
N GLU A 284 9.51 26.23 -17.95
CA GLU A 284 8.15 25.70 -17.67
C GLU A 284 7.13 26.04 -18.78
N GLY A 285 7.36 27.09 -19.59
CA GLY A 285 6.46 27.53 -20.65
C GLY A 285 6.45 26.66 -21.92
N GLU A 286 7.41 25.75 -22.10
CA GLU A 286 7.43 24.81 -23.24
C GLU A 286 6.77 23.46 -22.89
N PHE A 287 6.61 23.12 -21.60
CA PHE A 287 6.02 21.85 -21.17
C PHE A 287 4.47 21.89 -21.10
N GLU A 288 3.86 23.08 -20.98
CA GLU A 288 2.40 23.21 -21.00
C GLU A 288 1.80 23.07 -22.42
N GLU A 289 2.57 23.33 -23.49
CA GLU A 289 2.04 23.27 -24.87
C GLU A 289 1.87 21.85 -25.43
N GLU A 290 2.59 20.84 -24.93
CA GLU A 290 2.47 19.45 -25.43
C GLU A 290 1.22 18.71 -24.89
N GLY A 291 0.53 19.24 -23.87
CA GLY A 291 -0.65 18.61 -23.26
C GLY A 291 -2.00 18.99 -23.88
N GLU A 292 -2.06 20.00 -24.74
CA GLU A 292 -3.33 20.50 -25.33
C GLU A 292 -3.63 19.98 -26.74
N GLU A 293 -2.71 19.32 -27.44
CA GLU A 293 -2.94 18.89 -28.84
C GLU A 293 -3.80 17.62 -29.01
N ASP A 294 -4.06 16.84 -27.96
CA ASP A 294 -4.85 15.59 -28.04
C ASP A 294 -6.35 15.73 -27.68
N LEU A 295 -6.87 16.96 -27.54
CA LEU A 295 -8.30 17.22 -27.31
C LEU A 295 -8.87 18.20 -28.35
N ALA A 296 -8.94 17.78 -29.61
CA ALA A 296 -9.71 18.44 -30.66
C ALA A 296 -10.44 17.46 -31.59
#